data_AF-A0A077SNU1-F1
#
_entry.id   AF-A0A077SNU1-F1
#
_cell.length_a   1.000
_cell.length_b   1.000
_cell.length_c   1.000
_cell.angle_alpha   90.00
_cell.angle_beta   90.00
_cell.angle_gamma   90.00
#
_symmetry.space_group_name_H-M   'P 1'
#
loop_
_entity.id
_entity.type
_entity.pdbx_description
1 polymer ?
#
loop_
_entity_poly.entity_id
_entity_poly.type
_entity_poly.pdbx_seq_one_letter_code
_entity_poly.pdbx_strand_id
1 'polypeptide(L)'
;AQQARLLGQQTRNDRAISEARNKLSSVTESLNTARNALTRAEQQLTQQKNTPDGKTIVSPEKFPGRSSTNHSIVVSGDPRFAGTIKITTSAVIDNRANLNYLLTHSGLDYKRNILNDRNPVVTEDVEGDKKIYNAEVAEWDKLRQRLLDARNKITSAESAVNSARNNLSARTNEQKHANDALNALLKEKENIRNQLAGINQKIAEEKRKQDELKATKDAINFTTEFLKSVSEKYGAKAEQLAREMAGQAKGKKIRNVEEALKTYEKYRADINKKINAKDRAAIAAALESVKLSDISSNLNRFSRGLGYAGKFTSLADWITEFGKAVRTENWRPLFVKTETIIAGNAATALVALVFSILTGSALGIIGYGLLMAVTGALIDESLVEKANKFWGI
;
A
#
# COMPACT_ATOMS: atom_id res chain seq x y z
N ALA A 1 16.43 8.47 -11.12
CA ALA A 1 16.76 9.36 -9.98
C ALA A 1 15.56 9.56 -9.02
N GLN A 2 14.41 10.05 -9.49
CA GLN A 2 13.24 10.28 -8.63
C GLN A 2 12.78 9.03 -7.88
N GLN A 3 12.64 7.88 -8.57
CA GLN A 3 12.33 6.57 -7.98
C GLN A 3 13.29 6.21 -6.84
N ALA A 4 14.61 6.39 -7.04
CA ALA A 4 15.62 6.04 -6.05
C ALA A 4 15.51 6.89 -4.77
N ARG A 5 15.15 8.18 -4.90
CA ARG A 5 14.87 9.03 -3.73
C ARG A 5 13.67 8.52 -2.94
N LEU A 6 12.59 8.11 -3.62
CA LEU A 6 11.41 7.55 -2.98
C LEU A 6 11.70 6.20 -2.29
N LEU A 7 12.52 5.34 -2.89
CA LEU A 7 12.97 4.10 -2.24
C LEU A 7 13.78 4.39 -0.97
N GLY A 8 14.62 5.43 -0.98
CA GLY A 8 15.32 5.92 0.21
C GLY A 8 14.37 6.51 1.27
N GLN A 9 13.30 7.19 0.87
CA GLN A 9 12.27 7.66 1.79
C GLN A 9 11.47 6.50 2.39
N GLN A 10 11.13 5.50 1.57
CA GLN A 10 10.40 4.30 2.00
C GLN A 10 11.15 3.57 3.11
N THR A 11 12.46 3.33 2.95
CA THR A 11 13.27 2.63 3.95
C THR A 11 13.40 3.42 5.25
N ARG A 12 13.55 4.75 5.17
CA ARG A 12 13.56 5.62 6.36
C ARG A 12 12.21 5.60 7.09
N ASN A 13 11.10 5.66 6.35
CA ASN A 13 9.76 5.58 6.92
C ASN A 13 9.51 4.21 7.58
N ASP A 14 9.85 3.11 6.90
CA ASP A 14 9.71 1.75 7.47
C ASP A 14 10.51 1.58 8.78
N ARG A 15 11.70 2.19 8.87
CA ARG A 15 12.46 2.26 10.12
C ARG A 15 11.74 3.07 11.19
N ALA A 16 11.26 4.27 10.86
CA ALA A 16 10.52 5.12 11.78
C ALA A 16 9.23 4.44 12.29
N ILE A 17 8.52 3.69 11.45
CA ILE A 17 7.35 2.89 11.82
C ILE A 17 7.72 1.85 12.88
N SER A 18 8.87 1.18 12.71
CA SER A 18 9.34 0.18 13.67
C SER A 18 9.65 0.81 15.02
N GLU A 19 10.33 1.96 15.03
CA GLU A 19 10.61 2.72 16.25
C GLU A 19 9.33 3.23 16.93
N ALA A 20 8.36 3.74 16.15
CA ALA A 20 7.06 4.19 16.65
C ALA A 20 6.23 3.06 17.26
N ARG A 21 6.25 1.85 16.67
CA ARG A 21 5.60 0.65 17.23
C ARG A 21 6.20 0.26 18.58
N ASN A 22 7.53 0.28 18.69
CA ASN A 22 8.22 -0.01 19.95
C ASN A 22 7.83 1.01 21.03
N LYS A 23 7.79 2.30 20.67
CA LYS A 23 7.35 3.37 21.59
C LYS A 23 5.90 3.17 22.05
N LEU A 24 4.99 2.87 21.13
CA LEU A 24 3.59 2.61 21.47
C LEU A 24 3.44 1.42 22.43
N SER A 25 4.23 0.36 22.24
CA SER A 25 4.26 -0.79 23.15
C SER A 25 4.69 -0.37 24.57
N SER A 26 5.81 0.35 24.68
CA SER A 26 6.33 0.82 25.98
C SER A 26 5.37 1.75 26.71
N VAL A 27 4.71 2.66 25.98
CA VAL A 27 3.70 3.56 26.56
C VAL A 27 2.45 2.78 27.01
N THR A 28 2.02 1.78 26.25
CA THR A 28 0.87 0.93 26.60
C THR A 28 1.16 0.09 27.85
N GLU A 29 2.38 -0.41 28.00
CA GLU A 29 2.82 -1.11 29.21
C GLU A 29 2.79 -0.19 30.45
N SER A 30 3.30 1.04 30.31
CA SER A 30 3.26 2.06 31.36
C SER A 30 1.81 2.44 31.73
N LEU A 31 0.92 2.51 30.74
CA LEU A 31 -0.50 2.76 30.95
C LEU A 31 -1.16 1.65 31.78
N ASN A 32 -0.86 0.39 31.48
CA ASN A 32 -1.38 -0.74 32.25
C ASN A 32 -0.88 -0.71 33.70
N THR A 33 0.39 -0.32 33.92
CA THR A 33 0.94 -0.11 35.26
C THR A 33 0.20 0.99 36.02
N ALA A 34 -0.09 2.12 35.36
CA ALA A 34 -0.85 3.22 35.96
C ALA A 34 -2.30 2.80 36.30
N ARG A 35 -2.96 2.01 35.43
CA ARG A 35 -4.29 1.44 35.72
C ARG A 35 -4.26 0.54 36.95
N ASN A 36 -3.29 -0.36 37.03
CA ASN A 36 -3.13 -1.25 38.18
C ASN A 36 -2.89 -0.48 39.48
N ALA A 37 -2.10 0.60 39.43
CA ALA A 37 -1.88 1.48 40.58
C ALA A 37 -3.18 2.17 41.04
N LEU A 38 -4.00 2.67 40.10
CA LEU A 38 -5.30 3.25 40.41
C LEU A 38 -6.24 2.23 41.07
N THR A 39 -6.35 1.02 40.50
CA THR A 39 -7.17 -0.05 41.07
C THR A 39 -6.76 -0.37 42.51
N ARG A 40 -5.45 -0.47 42.79
CA ARG A 40 -4.93 -0.72 44.14
C ARG A 40 -5.24 0.45 45.10
N ALA A 41 -5.09 1.69 44.64
CA ALA A 41 -5.40 2.87 45.46
C ALA A 41 -6.90 2.95 45.80
N GLU A 42 -7.78 2.66 44.84
CA GLU A 42 -9.23 2.64 45.05
C GLU A 42 -9.67 1.51 46.00
N GLN A 43 -9.01 0.34 45.92
CA GLN A 43 -9.18 -0.75 46.89
C GLN A 43 -8.77 -0.33 48.30
N GLN A 44 -7.61 0.32 48.46
CA GLN A 44 -7.15 0.81 49.77
C GLN A 44 -8.11 1.87 50.35
N LEU A 45 -8.57 2.82 49.53
CA LEU A 45 -9.57 3.81 49.95
C LEU A 45 -10.86 3.13 50.44
N THR A 46 -11.33 2.12 49.71
CA THR A 46 -12.50 1.33 50.08
C THR A 46 -12.28 0.59 51.41
N GLN A 47 -11.10 0.01 51.64
CA GLN A 47 -10.75 -0.62 52.91
C GLN A 47 -10.79 0.38 54.07
N GLN A 48 -10.21 1.57 53.92
CA GLN A 48 -10.22 2.59 54.98
C GLN A 48 -11.64 3.08 55.29
N LYS A 49 -12.47 3.31 54.26
CA LYS A 49 -13.89 3.72 54.41
C LYS A 49 -14.76 2.65 55.07
N ASN A 50 -14.36 1.38 55.01
CA ASN A 50 -15.12 0.25 55.57
C ASN A 50 -14.70 -0.14 57.00
N THR A 51 -13.66 0.47 57.57
CA THR A 51 -13.34 0.30 58.99
C THR A 51 -14.50 0.80 59.87
N PRO A 52 -14.66 0.32 61.11
CA PRO A 52 -15.73 0.79 62.00
C PRO A 52 -15.76 2.32 62.14
N ASP A 53 -14.60 2.92 62.45
CA ASP A 53 -14.47 4.37 62.58
C ASP A 53 -14.54 5.07 61.21
N GLY A 54 -14.03 4.45 60.14
CA GLY A 54 -14.15 4.98 58.77
C GLY A 54 -15.59 5.09 58.28
N LYS A 55 -16.46 4.13 58.64
CA LYS A 55 -17.90 4.20 58.35
C LYS A 55 -18.56 5.38 59.04
N THR A 56 -18.16 5.69 60.29
CA THR A 56 -18.57 6.90 61.00
C THR A 56 -18.10 8.17 60.27
N ILE A 57 -16.86 8.19 59.79
CA ILE A 57 -16.35 9.32 58.99
C ILE A 57 -17.16 9.50 57.70
N VAL A 58 -17.54 8.42 57.03
CA VAL A 58 -18.33 8.47 55.78
C VAL A 58 -19.78 8.84 56.04
N SER A 59 -20.42 8.31 57.08
CA SER A 59 -21.85 8.50 57.36
C SER A 59 -22.16 8.31 58.85
N PRO A 60 -21.99 9.36 59.69
CA PRO A 60 -22.17 9.25 61.13
C PRO A 60 -23.61 8.91 61.54
N GLU A 61 -24.61 9.41 60.79
CA GLU A 61 -26.04 9.11 61.01
C GLU A 61 -26.35 7.61 60.85
N LYS A 62 -25.67 6.94 59.92
CA LYS A 62 -25.89 5.52 59.61
C LYS A 62 -25.02 4.60 60.46
N PHE A 63 -23.82 5.07 60.82
CA PHE A 63 -22.85 4.34 61.61
C PHE A 63 -22.32 5.27 62.71
N PRO A 64 -23.03 5.37 63.87
CA PRO A 64 -22.59 6.20 64.96
C PRO A 64 -21.23 5.74 65.54
N GLY A 65 -20.31 6.68 65.73
CA GLY A 65 -19.04 6.45 66.39
C GLY A 65 -19.23 6.42 67.89
N ARG A 66 -18.82 5.34 68.55
CA ARG A 66 -19.01 5.13 69.98
C ARG A 66 -17.68 4.84 70.69
N SER A 67 -17.51 5.42 71.87
CA SER A 67 -16.46 5.07 72.83
C SER A 67 -17.08 4.93 74.20
N SER A 68 -16.61 3.98 75.00
CA SER A 68 -17.00 3.87 76.40
C SER A 68 -15.90 3.22 77.22
N THR A 69 -15.72 3.68 78.45
CA THR A 69 -14.77 3.10 79.41
C THR A 69 -15.43 2.95 80.77
N ASN A 70 -15.17 1.81 81.42
CA ASN A 70 -15.55 1.60 82.81
C ASN A 70 -14.49 2.21 83.72
N HIS A 71 -14.93 3.02 84.69
CA HIS A 71 -14.07 3.67 85.66
C HIS A 71 -14.42 3.25 87.08
N SER A 72 -13.38 3.17 87.92
CA SER A 72 -13.46 2.98 89.36
C SER A 72 -12.77 4.17 90.02
N ILE A 73 -13.53 5.19 90.37
CA ILE A 73 -13.04 6.50 90.83
C ILE A 73 -13.08 6.53 92.36
N VAL A 74 -11.93 6.78 93.00
CA VAL A 74 -11.83 6.88 94.46
C VAL A 74 -12.09 8.33 94.89
N VAL A 75 -12.92 8.54 95.91
CA VAL A 75 -13.20 9.83 96.58
C VAL A 75 -12.77 9.72 98.05
N SER A 76 -12.06 10.72 98.57
CA SER A 76 -11.35 10.60 99.86
C SER A 76 -11.51 11.79 100.82
N GLY A 77 -12.10 12.90 100.40
CA GLY A 77 -12.27 14.09 101.22
C GLY A 77 -13.38 13.98 102.26
N ASP A 78 -14.62 14.30 101.86
CA ASP A 78 -15.77 14.33 102.77
C ASP A 78 -16.23 12.91 103.14
N PRO A 79 -16.31 12.55 104.44
CA PRO A 79 -16.74 11.22 104.88
C PRO A 79 -18.10 10.78 104.36
N ARG A 80 -18.99 11.74 104.01
CA ARG A 80 -20.32 11.45 103.44
C ARG A 80 -20.25 10.86 102.03
N PHE A 81 -19.18 11.15 101.30
CA PHE A 81 -18.96 10.74 99.91
C PHE A 81 -17.71 9.88 99.72
N ALA A 82 -16.91 9.67 100.78
CA ALA A 82 -15.72 8.85 100.77
C ALA A 82 -16.03 7.41 100.37
N GLY A 83 -15.43 6.94 99.28
CA GLY A 83 -15.77 5.65 98.70
C GLY A 83 -15.23 5.46 97.29
N THR A 84 -15.75 4.43 96.61
CA THR A 84 -15.42 4.14 95.21
C THR A 84 -16.65 4.26 94.34
N ILE A 85 -16.63 5.24 93.44
CA ILE A 85 -17.66 5.45 92.43
C ILE A 85 -17.35 4.57 91.21
N LYS A 86 -18.26 3.66 90.88
CA LYS A 86 -18.18 2.82 89.68
C LYS A 86 -19.11 3.37 88.62
N ILE A 87 -18.56 3.82 87.50
CA ILE A 87 -19.33 4.40 86.40
C ILE A 87 -18.84 3.87 85.05
N THR A 88 -19.69 4.03 84.04
CA THR A 88 -19.32 3.88 82.64
C THR A 88 -19.48 5.23 81.96
N THR A 89 -18.39 5.77 81.47
CA THR A 89 -18.42 6.98 80.64
C THR A 89 -18.65 6.56 79.19
N SER A 90 -19.54 7.25 78.49
CA SER A 90 -19.90 6.94 77.10
C SER A 90 -19.96 8.19 76.24
N ALA A 91 -19.41 8.12 75.03
CA ALA A 91 -19.42 9.17 74.03
C ALA A 91 -19.96 8.63 72.70
N VAL A 92 -20.83 9.41 72.04
CA VAL A 92 -21.47 9.04 70.77
C VAL A 92 -21.44 10.22 69.79
N ILE A 93 -20.95 9.97 68.57
CA ILE A 93 -21.09 10.88 67.43
C ILE A 93 -21.95 10.22 66.37
N ASP A 94 -23.11 10.80 66.10
CA ASP A 94 -24.13 10.27 65.19
C ASP A 94 -24.58 11.28 64.13
N ASN A 95 -23.99 12.48 64.09
CA ASN A 95 -24.32 13.47 63.07
C ASN A 95 -23.10 14.21 62.53
N ARG A 96 -23.22 14.69 61.29
CA ARG A 96 -22.11 15.35 60.57
C ARG A 96 -21.60 16.61 61.26
N ALA A 97 -22.50 17.45 61.79
CA ALA A 97 -22.12 18.72 62.39
C ALA A 97 -21.24 18.50 63.63
N ASN A 98 -21.67 17.61 64.53
CA ASN A 98 -20.96 17.26 65.74
C ASN A 98 -19.65 16.52 65.45
N LEU A 99 -19.62 15.64 64.45
CA LEU A 99 -18.39 15.00 63.98
C LEU A 99 -17.35 16.05 63.56
N ASN A 100 -17.74 17.01 62.71
CA ASN A 100 -16.83 18.06 62.24
C ASN A 100 -16.34 18.94 63.39
N TYR A 101 -17.21 19.28 64.34
CA TYR A 101 -16.84 20.04 65.53
C TYR A 101 -15.81 19.28 66.39
N LEU A 102 -16.09 18.02 66.73
CA LEU A 102 -15.19 17.19 67.56
C LEU A 102 -13.81 17.00 66.91
N LEU A 103 -13.76 16.83 65.58
CA LEU A 103 -12.50 16.66 64.85
C LEU A 103 -11.66 17.94 64.78
N THR A 104 -12.23 19.11 65.07
CA THR A 104 -11.55 20.41 65.00
C THR A 104 -11.32 21.05 66.37
N HIS A 105 -11.94 20.53 67.43
CA HIS A 105 -11.86 21.05 68.81
C HIS A 105 -11.46 19.95 69.79
N SER A 106 -11.25 20.26 71.08
CA SER A 106 -10.99 19.22 72.10
C SER A 106 -12.26 18.50 72.56
N GLY A 107 -12.11 17.36 73.23
CA GLY A 107 -13.24 16.70 73.90
C GLY A 107 -13.87 17.56 74.99
N LEU A 108 -13.07 18.39 75.67
CA LEU A 108 -13.55 19.39 76.63
C LEU A 108 -14.42 20.45 75.96
N ASP A 109 -13.98 20.99 74.83
CA ASP A 109 -14.75 21.99 74.07
C ASP A 109 -16.06 21.39 73.57
N TYR A 110 -16.03 20.15 73.10
CA TYR A 110 -17.25 19.45 72.69
C TYR A 110 -18.25 19.33 73.85
N LYS A 111 -17.80 18.86 75.02
CA LYS A 111 -18.62 18.77 76.23
C LYS A 111 -19.21 20.14 76.64
N ARG A 112 -18.41 21.21 76.58
CA ARG A 112 -18.83 22.56 76.99
C ARG A 112 -19.73 23.29 76.00
N ASN A 113 -19.51 23.09 74.70
CA ASN A 113 -20.11 23.92 73.64
C ASN A 113 -21.17 23.18 72.83
N ILE A 114 -21.10 21.85 72.75
CA ILE A 114 -22.13 21.03 72.08
C ILE A 114 -23.12 20.47 73.10
N LEU A 115 -22.62 19.90 74.20
CA LEU A 115 -23.50 19.37 75.26
C LEU A 115 -23.93 20.42 76.29
N ASN A 116 -23.31 21.61 76.27
CA ASN A 116 -23.52 22.70 77.24
C ASN A 116 -23.19 22.35 78.70
N ASP A 117 -22.40 21.30 78.92
CA ASP A 117 -21.96 20.87 80.26
C ASP A 117 -20.72 21.65 80.68
N ARG A 118 -20.93 22.85 81.23
CA ARG A 118 -19.85 23.80 81.56
C ARG A 118 -19.31 23.69 82.96
N ASN A 119 -20.18 23.41 83.93
CA ASN A 119 -19.82 23.35 85.35
C ASN A 119 -19.50 21.90 85.75
N PRO A 120 -18.26 21.59 86.18
CA PRO A 120 -17.88 20.24 86.58
C PRO A 120 -18.40 19.84 87.97
N VAL A 121 -19.13 20.71 88.68
CA VAL A 121 -19.71 20.44 90.00
C VAL A 121 -21.23 20.57 89.91
N VAL A 122 -21.95 19.47 90.11
CA VAL A 122 -23.40 19.37 89.91
C VAL A 122 -24.15 18.91 91.15
N THR A 123 -23.45 18.41 92.16
CA THR A 123 -23.93 17.95 93.47
C THR A 123 -23.06 18.48 94.61
N GLU A 124 -23.38 18.09 95.85
CA GLU A 124 -22.55 18.37 97.02
C GLU A 124 -21.21 17.61 97.03
N ASP A 125 -21.06 16.53 96.23
CA ASP A 125 -19.81 15.77 96.08
C ASP A 125 -18.86 16.43 95.06
N VAL A 126 -18.23 17.53 95.48
CA VAL A 126 -17.32 18.31 94.63
C VAL A 126 -16.13 17.50 94.10
N GLU A 127 -15.59 16.57 94.88
CA GLU A 127 -14.43 15.75 94.49
C GLU A 127 -14.84 14.66 93.50
N GLY A 128 -15.95 13.96 93.77
CA GLY A 128 -16.53 12.96 92.87
C GLY A 128 -16.91 13.58 91.52
N ASP A 129 -17.68 14.66 91.52
CA ASP A 129 -18.17 15.31 90.31
C ASP A 129 -17.03 15.76 89.38
N LYS A 130 -15.97 16.38 89.93
CA LYS A 130 -14.80 16.79 89.13
C LYS A 130 -14.07 15.59 88.52
N LYS A 131 -13.94 14.49 89.26
CA LYS A 131 -13.27 13.28 88.76
C LYS A 131 -14.11 12.58 87.68
N ILE A 132 -15.44 12.54 87.85
CA ILE A 132 -16.37 12.03 86.85
C ILE A 132 -16.30 12.90 85.59
N TYR A 133 -16.40 14.22 85.74
CA TYR A 133 -16.33 15.16 84.61
C TYR A 133 -15.03 14.99 83.81
N ASN A 134 -13.89 14.84 84.48
CA ASN A 134 -12.62 14.58 83.82
C ASN A 134 -12.61 13.23 83.07
N ALA A 135 -13.24 12.19 83.62
CA ALA A 135 -13.39 10.89 82.96
C ALA A 135 -14.31 10.97 81.72
N GLU A 136 -15.38 11.77 81.77
CA GLU A 136 -16.26 12.02 80.63
C GLU A 136 -15.56 12.78 79.50
N VAL A 137 -14.79 13.82 79.84
CA VAL A 137 -13.97 14.57 78.87
C VAL A 137 -12.95 13.66 78.21
N ALA A 138 -12.30 12.79 78.98
CA ALA A 138 -11.33 11.83 78.46
C ALA A 138 -11.94 10.86 77.44
N GLU A 139 -13.22 10.47 77.57
CA GLU A 139 -13.91 9.66 76.55
C GLU A 139 -14.10 10.41 75.23
N TRP A 140 -14.46 11.68 75.28
CA TRP A 140 -14.57 12.51 74.08
C TRP A 140 -13.20 12.67 73.39
N ASP A 141 -12.13 12.86 74.15
CA ASP A 141 -10.77 12.94 73.60
C ASP A 141 -10.32 11.61 72.98
N LYS A 142 -10.60 10.46 73.62
CA LYS A 142 -10.32 9.13 73.04
C LYS A 142 -11.09 8.90 71.74
N LEU A 143 -12.39 9.20 71.73
CA LEU A 143 -13.22 9.06 70.53
C LEU A 143 -12.73 9.99 69.41
N ARG A 144 -12.38 11.23 69.76
CA ARG A 144 -11.80 12.20 68.83
C ARG A 144 -10.55 11.66 68.17
N GLN A 145 -9.58 11.15 68.94
CA GLN A 145 -8.33 10.63 68.38
C GLN A 145 -8.57 9.47 67.40
N ARG A 146 -9.43 8.51 67.76
CA ARG A 146 -9.80 7.41 66.87
C ARG A 146 -10.43 7.88 65.55
N LEU A 147 -11.38 8.80 65.63
CA LEU A 147 -12.05 9.34 64.45
C LEU A 147 -11.11 10.23 63.62
N LEU A 148 -10.20 10.97 64.26
CA LEU A 148 -9.20 11.79 63.59
C LEU A 148 -8.20 10.93 62.82
N ASP A 149 -7.70 9.85 63.43
CA ASP A 149 -6.84 8.87 62.76
C ASP A 149 -7.55 8.22 61.56
N ALA A 150 -8.82 7.85 61.71
CA ALA A 150 -9.63 7.31 60.62
C ALA A 150 -9.79 8.32 59.47
N ARG A 151 -10.07 9.60 59.78
CA ARG A 151 -10.13 10.68 58.79
C ARG A 151 -8.80 10.84 58.07
N ASN A 152 -7.69 10.86 58.80
CA ASN A 152 -6.36 11.04 58.22
C ASN A 152 -5.99 9.90 57.25
N LYS A 153 -6.32 8.65 57.61
CA LYS A 153 -6.13 7.48 56.74
C LYS A 153 -6.97 7.56 55.46
N ILE A 154 -8.24 7.98 55.56
CA ILE A 154 -9.11 8.18 54.40
C ILE A 154 -8.55 9.30 53.51
N THR A 155 -8.21 10.46 54.06
CA THR A 155 -7.65 11.61 53.30
C THR A 155 -6.36 11.23 52.55
N SER A 156 -5.48 10.46 53.20
CA SER A 156 -4.25 9.97 52.56
C SER A 156 -4.56 9.04 51.38
N ALA A 157 -5.50 8.10 51.57
CA ALA A 157 -5.93 7.20 50.50
C ALA A 157 -6.63 7.95 49.34
N GLU A 158 -7.44 8.97 49.61
CA GLU A 158 -8.05 9.82 48.58
C GLU A 158 -7.01 10.58 47.77
N SER A 159 -5.96 11.09 48.43
CA SER A 159 -4.84 11.75 47.77
C SER A 159 -4.05 10.79 46.87
N ALA A 160 -3.86 9.54 47.30
CA ALA A 160 -3.24 8.49 46.49
C ALA A 160 -4.07 8.13 45.25
N VAL A 161 -5.40 8.01 45.39
CA VAL A 161 -6.33 7.78 44.27
C VAL A 161 -6.25 8.93 43.26
N ASN A 162 -6.30 10.17 43.72
CA ASN A 162 -6.22 11.33 42.84
C ASN A 162 -4.88 11.40 42.09
N SER A 163 -3.78 11.10 42.77
CA SER A 163 -2.44 11.03 42.16
C SER A 163 -2.36 9.92 41.09
N ALA A 164 -2.89 8.73 41.38
CA ALA A 164 -2.92 7.62 40.43
C ALA A 164 -3.82 7.93 39.22
N ARG A 165 -4.97 8.58 39.43
CA ARG A 165 -5.90 9.00 38.37
C ARG A 165 -5.28 10.06 37.45
N ASN A 166 -4.55 11.02 38.01
CA ASN A 166 -3.83 12.03 37.24
C ASN A 166 -2.72 11.40 36.40
N ASN A 167 -1.92 10.48 36.97
CA ASN A 167 -0.91 9.74 36.23
C ASN A 167 -1.53 8.88 35.11
N LEU A 168 -2.64 8.19 35.38
CA LEU A 168 -3.36 7.42 34.36
C LEU A 168 -3.80 8.30 33.18
N SER A 169 -4.31 9.50 33.47
CA SER A 169 -4.71 10.47 32.45
C SER A 169 -3.52 10.93 31.61
N ALA A 170 -2.37 11.21 32.24
CA ALA A 170 -1.14 11.55 31.54
C ALA A 170 -0.67 10.42 30.60
N ARG A 171 -0.64 9.17 31.08
CA ARG A 171 -0.25 8.00 30.26
C ARG A 171 -1.24 7.71 29.13
N THR A 172 -2.52 8.01 29.32
CA THR A 172 -3.53 7.90 28.24
C THR A 172 -3.26 8.91 27.13
N ASN A 173 -2.90 10.14 27.48
CA ASN A 173 -2.52 11.15 26.49
C ASN A 173 -1.24 10.77 25.75
N GLU A 174 -0.22 10.26 26.46
CA GLU A 174 1.00 9.74 25.82
C GLU A 174 0.70 8.61 24.83
N GLN A 175 -0.21 7.69 25.19
CA GLN A 175 -0.61 6.58 24.31
C GLN A 175 -1.27 7.12 23.04
N LYS A 176 -2.18 8.09 23.19
CA LYS A 176 -2.83 8.75 22.06
C LYS A 176 -1.79 9.40 21.13
N HIS A 177 -0.85 10.17 21.66
CA HIS A 177 0.21 10.80 20.86
C HIS A 177 1.11 9.78 20.15
N ALA A 178 1.46 8.67 20.81
CA ALA A 178 2.25 7.61 20.18
C ALA A 178 1.48 6.92 19.04
N ASN A 179 0.17 6.71 19.22
CA ASN A 179 -0.69 6.11 18.21
C ASN A 179 -0.91 7.05 17.01
N ASP A 180 -1.15 8.34 17.26
CA ASP A 180 -1.30 9.36 16.22
C ASP A 180 -0.02 9.51 15.39
N ALA A 181 1.15 9.49 16.04
CA ALA A 181 2.44 9.50 15.36
C ALA A 181 2.65 8.27 14.46
N LEU A 182 2.27 7.06 14.94
CA LEU A 182 2.33 5.84 14.13
C LEU A 182 1.39 5.93 12.91
N ASN A 183 0.17 6.43 13.09
CA ASN A 183 -0.80 6.59 12.01
C ASN A 183 -0.32 7.59 10.94
N ALA A 184 0.34 8.68 11.34
CA ALA A 184 0.92 9.63 10.40
C ALA A 184 1.98 8.97 9.50
N LEU A 185 2.87 8.14 10.08
CA LEU A 185 3.88 7.40 9.32
C LEU A 185 3.26 6.35 8.38
N LEU A 186 2.19 5.67 8.81
CA LEU A 186 1.46 4.73 7.96
C LEU A 186 0.81 5.42 6.76
N LYS A 187 0.26 6.63 6.95
CA LYS A 187 -0.29 7.45 5.86
C LYS A 187 0.80 7.90 4.89
N GLU A 188 1.96 8.29 5.40
CA GLU A 188 3.13 8.61 4.56
C GLU A 188 3.59 7.39 3.76
N LYS A 189 3.57 6.19 4.35
CA LYS A 189 3.93 4.94 3.67
C LYS A 189 3.00 4.65 2.50
N GLU A 190 1.70 4.86 2.66
CA GLU A 190 0.73 4.73 1.59
C GLU A 190 0.99 5.75 0.46
N ASN A 191 1.26 7.01 0.80
CA ASN A 191 1.59 8.03 -0.18
C ASN A 191 2.86 7.71 -0.97
N ILE A 192 3.94 7.28 -0.30
CA ILE A 192 5.20 6.86 -0.95
C ILE A 192 4.92 5.69 -1.90
N ARG A 193 4.11 4.70 -1.48
CA ARG A 193 3.75 3.55 -2.32
C ARG A 193 3.01 3.98 -3.58
N ASN A 194 2.04 4.87 -3.46
CA ASN A 194 1.25 5.38 -4.59
C ASN A 194 2.12 6.17 -5.58
N GLN A 195 3.01 7.03 -5.08
CA GLN A 195 3.96 7.75 -5.92
C GLN A 195 4.94 6.82 -6.63
N LEU A 196 5.44 5.78 -5.94
CA LEU A 196 6.36 4.80 -6.51
C LEU A 196 5.68 3.99 -7.63
N ALA A 197 4.43 3.59 -7.45
CA ALA A 197 3.64 2.92 -8.48
C ALA A 197 3.50 3.79 -9.74
N GLY A 198 3.14 5.07 -9.57
CA GLY A 198 3.04 6.02 -10.69
C GLY A 198 4.36 6.23 -11.43
N ILE A 199 5.49 6.30 -10.70
CA ILE A 199 6.82 6.42 -11.31
C ILE A 199 7.20 5.13 -12.07
N ASN A 200 6.93 3.96 -11.51
CA ASN A 200 7.23 2.68 -12.15
C ASN A 200 6.48 2.54 -13.49
N GLN A 201 5.22 2.96 -13.53
CA GLN A 201 4.43 2.97 -14.76
C GLN A 201 5.05 3.91 -15.81
N LYS A 202 5.44 5.13 -15.43
CA LYS A 202 6.11 6.08 -16.34
C LYS A 202 7.44 5.54 -16.88
N ILE A 203 8.25 4.90 -16.03
CA ILE A 203 9.51 4.28 -16.45
C ILE A 203 9.25 3.15 -17.45
N ALA A 204 8.24 2.31 -17.21
CA ALA A 204 7.89 1.22 -18.12
C ALA A 204 7.40 1.74 -19.48
N GLU A 205 6.58 2.79 -19.48
CA GLU A 205 6.09 3.43 -20.70
C GLU A 205 7.23 4.07 -21.51
N GLU A 206 8.13 4.80 -20.85
CA GLU A 206 9.28 5.43 -21.51
C GLU A 206 10.23 4.39 -22.11
N LYS A 207 10.49 3.30 -21.39
CA LYS A 207 11.27 2.17 -21.92
C LYS A 207 10.63 1.57 -23.17
N ARG A 208 9.31 1.34 -23.15
CA ARG A 208 8.59 0.82 -24.34
C ARG A 208 8.72 1.77 -25.52
N LYS A 209 8.52 3.07 -25.32
CA LYS A 209 8.69 4.09 -26.37
C LYS A 209 10.12 4.11 -26.92
N GLN A 210 11.12 4.04 -26.05
CA GLN A 210 12.52 4.01 -26.44
C GLN A 210 12.88 2.74 -27.22
N ASP A 211 12.39 1.58 -26.77
CA ASP A 211 12.60 0.28 -27.42
C ASP A 211 11.89 0.23 -28.78
N GLU A 212 10.67 0.75 -28.88
CA GLU A 212 9.92 0.86 -30.14
C GLU A 212 10.62 1.79 -31.13
N LEU A 213 11.09 2.95 -30.68
CA LEU A 213 11.85 3.90 -31.50
C LEU A 213 13.14 3.27 -32.02
N LYS A 214 13.90 2.60 -31.13
CA LYS A 214 15.13 1.90 -31.49
C LYS A 214 14.86 0.80 -32.50
N ALA A 215 13.89 -0.07 -32.22
CA ALA A 215 13.56 -1.18 -33.12
C ALA A 215 13.01 -0.70 -34.47
N THR A 216 12.34 0.46 -34.50
CA THR A 216 11.92 1.10 -35.76
C THR A 216 13.11 1.66 -36.53
N LYS A 217 14.05 2.33 -35.85
CA LYS A 217 15.29 2.82 -36.46
C LYS A 217 16.13 1.67 -37.03
N ASP A 218 16.29 0.59 -36.27
CA ASP A 218 17.02 -0.60 -36.70
C ASP A 218 16.35 -1.26 -37.92
N ALA A 219 15.01 -1.29 -37.96
CA ALA A 219 14.24 -1.79 -39.10
C ALA A 219 14.37 -0.92 -40.36
N ILE A 220 14.42 0.40 -40.21
CA ILE A 220 14.67 1.34 -41.32
C ILE A 220 16.09 1.15 -41.87
N ASN A 221 17.09 1.03 -40.98
CA ASN A 221 18.47 0.75 -41.36
C ASN A 221 18.57 -0.59 -42.10
N PHE A 222 17.94 -1.65 -41.59
CA PHE A 222 17.89 -2.96 -42.23
C PHE A 222 17.30 -2.89 -43.65
N THR A 223 16.22 -2.12 -43.83
CA THR A 223 15.63 -1.91 -45.16
C THR A 223 16.58 -1.16 -46.09
N THR A 224 17.31 -0.17 -45.57
CA THR A 224 18.30 0.60 -46.33
C THR A 224 19.50 -0.27 -46.73
N GLU A 225 20.00 -1.10 -45.83
CA GLU A 225 21.08 -2.07 -46.10
C GLU A 225 20.66 -3.13 -47.12
N PHE A 226 19.42 -3.62 -47.04
CA PHE A 226 18.86 -4.51 -48.05
C PHE A 226 18.90 -3.86 -49.43
N LEU A 227 18.39 -2.64 -49.58
CA LEU A 227 18.39 -1.93 -50.87
C LEU A 227 19.81 -1.72 -51.41
N LYS A 228 20.76 -1.39 -50.54
CA LYS A 228 22.18 -1.31 -50.91
C LYS A 228 22.72 -2.66 -51.41
N SER A 229 22.42 -3.75 -50.70
CA SER A 229 22.85 -5.10 -51.09
C SER A 229 22.24 -5.55 -52.42
N VAL A 230 21.01 -5.12 -52.72
CA VAL A 230 20.36 -5.34 -54.03
C VAL A 230 21.15 -4.60 -55.12
N SER A 231 21.59 -3.38 -54.87
CA SER A 231 22.46 -2.61 -55.77
C SER A 231 23.80 -3.30 -56.01
N GLU A 232 24.45 -3.77 -54.95
CA GLU A 232 25.74 -4.46 -55.02
C GLU A 232 25.65 -5.79 -55.79
N LYS A 233 24.55 -6.54 -55.63
CA LYS A 233 24.36 -7.85 -56.28
C LYS A 233 23.80 -7.77 -57.70
N TYR A 234 22.89 -6.83 -57.96
CA TYR A 234 22.07 -6.80 -59.18
C TYR A 234 22.12 -5.45 -59.93
N GLY A 235 22.87 -4.48 -59.42
CA GLY A 235 23.08 -3.17 -60.04
C GLY A 235 22.04 -2.11 -59.68
N ALA A 236 22.35 -0.85 -60.04
CA ALA A 236 21.54 0.32 -59.67
C ALA A 236 20.07 0.25 -60.12
N LYS A 237 19.80 -0.35 -61.28
CA LYS A 237 18.42 -0.53 -61.78
C LYS A 237 17.58 -1.45 -60.88
N ALA A 238 18.18 -2.46 -60.26
CA ALA A 238 17.50 -3.34 -59.31
C ALA A 238 17.14 -2.57 -58.04
N GLU A 239 18.10 -1.83 -57.48
CA GLU A 239 17.83 -0.99 -56.30
C GLU A 239 16.71 0.01 -56.58
N GLN A 240 16.73 0.67 -57.74
CA GLN A 240 15.68 1.61 -58.13
C GLN A 240 14.31 0.92 -58.19
N LEU A 241 14.22 -0.26 -58.82
CA LEU A 241 12.96 -1.01 -58.89
C LEU A 241 12.44 -1.40 -57.49
N ALA A 242 13.32 -1.85 -56.59
CA ALA A 242 12.94 -2.15 -55.21
C ALA A 242 12.45 -0.91 -54.44
N ARG A 243 13.13 0.23 -54.59
CA ARG A 243 12.73 1.51 -53.98
C ARG A 243 11.38 1.98 -54.49
N GLU A 244 11.18 1.95 -55.80
CA GLU A 244 9.92 2.38 -56.42
C GLU A 244 8.76 1.46 -56.04
N MET A 245 8.99 0.15 -55.97
CA MET A 245 7.99 -0.79 -55.49
C MET A 245 7.56 -0.48 -54.05
N ALA A 246 8.52 -0.29 -53.14
CA ALA A 246 8.22 0.11 -51.76
C ALA A 246 7.51 1.47 -51.69
N GLY A 247 7.95 2.45 -52.49
CA GLY A 247 7.36 3.78 -52.56
C GLY A 247 5.91 3.77 -53.06
N GLN A 248 5.62 3.04 -54.14
CA GLN A 248 4.27 2.94 -54.69
C GLN A 248 3.35 2.07 -53.83
N ALA A 249 3.89 1.07 -53.13
CA ALA A 249 3.11 0.23 -52.24
C ALA A 249 2.62 0.97 -50.98
N LYS A 250 3.27 2.08 -50.61
CA LYS A 250 2.93 2.85 -49.43
C LYS A 250 1.52 3.43 -49.54
N GLY A 251 0.62 3.01 -48.65
CA GLY A 251 -0.77 3.46 -48.61
C GLY A 251 -1.71 2.82 -49.63
N LYS A 252 -1.19 1.99 -50.55
CA LYS A 252 -2.02 1.22 -51.49
C LYS A 252 -2.47 -0.12 -50.90
N LYS A 253 -3.61 -0.61 -51.36
CA LYS A 253 -4.01 -2.01 -51.21
C LYS A 253 -3.53 -2.81 -52.41
N ILE A 254 -3.40 -4.12 -52.23
CA ILE A 254 -3.17 -5.08 -53.32
C ILE A 254 -4.33 -4.96 -54.31
N ARG A 255 -4.01 -4.95 -55.61
CA ARG A 255 -4.99 -4.86 -56.70
C ARG A 255 -5.88 -6.11 -56.74
N ASN A 256 -7.05 -5.96 -57.37
CA ASN A 256 -7.94 -7.08 -57.63
C ASN A 256 -7.22 -8.17 -58.46
N VAL A 257 -7.43 -9.44 -58.11
CA VAL A 257 -6.83 -10.60 -58.79
C VAL A 257 -6.98 -10.56 -60.31
N GLU A 258 -8.16 -10.25 -60.84
CA GLU A 258 -8.41 -10.30 -62.29
C GLU A 258 -7.66 -9.19 -63.03
N GLU A 259 -7.56 -8.00 -62.41
CA GLU A 259 -6.73 -6.91 -62.93
C GLU A 259 -5.24 -7.25 -62.91
N ALA A 260 -4.77 -7.81 -61.80
CA ALA A 260 -3.38 -8.17 -61.63
C ALA A 260 -2.97 -9.29 -62.60
N LEU A 261 -3.85 -10.29 -62.80
CA LEU A 261 -3.65 -11.34 -63.81
C LEU A 261 -3.63 -10.75 -65.23
N LYS A 262 -4.57 -9.86 -65.56
CA LYS A 262 -4.59 -9.18 -66.87
C LYS A 262 -3.28 -8.42 -67.12
N THR A 263 -2.79 -7.69 -66.12
CA THR A 263 -1.49 -7.00 -66.21
C THR A 263 -0.36 -8.02 -66.40
N TYR A 264 -0.31 -9.11 -65.63
CA TYR A 264 0.75 -10.11 -65.78
C TYR A 264 0.74 -10.80 -67.16
N GLU A 265 -0.44 -11.21 -67.64
CA GLU A 265 -0.62 -11.86 -68.95
C GLU A 265 -0.15 -10.98 -70.11
N LYS A 266 -0.36 -9.65 -70.04
CA LYS A 266 0.15 -8.70 -71.03
C LYS A 266 1.67 -8.77 -71.21
N TYR A 267 2.41 -9.02 -70.12
CA TYR A 267 3.89 -9.11 -70.14
C TYR A 267 4.39 -10.57 -70.13
N ARG A 268 3.50 -11.56 -70.09
CA ARG A 268 3.84 -12.97 -69.91
C ARG A 268 4.80 -13.49 -70.97
N ALA A 269 4.55 -13.19 -72.25
CA ALA A 269 5.42 -13.65 -73.33
C ALA A 269 6.85 -13.10 -73.20
N ASP A 270 6.99 -11.83 -72.82
CA ASP A 270 8.30 -11.18 -72.63
C ASP A 270 9.04 -11.74 -71.41
N ILE A 271 8.32 -11.93 -70.30
CA ILE A 271 8.86 -12.52 -69.07
C ILE A 271 9.30 -13.97 -69.34
N ASN A 272 8.43 -14.78 -69.95
CA ASN A 272 8.70 -16.18 -70.23
C ASN A 272 9.83 -16.41 -71.23
N LYS A 273 10.02 -15.50 -72.20
CA LYS A 273 11.14 -15.58 -73.16
C LYS A 273 12.51 -15.49 -72.48
N LYS A 274 12.59 -14.81 -71.33
CA LYS A 274 13.82 -14.55 -70.59
C LYS A 274 14.13 -15.59 -69.51
N ILE A 275 13.23 -16.55 -69.28
CA ILE A 275 13.40 -17.61 -68.28
C ILE A 275 13.35 -18.94 -69.01
N ASN A 276 14.41 -19.74 -68.91
CA ASN A 276 14.38 -21.09 -69.48
C ASN A 276 13.82 -22.12 -68.46
N ALA A 277 13.69 -23.38 -68.87
CA ALA A 277 13.17 -24.43 -67.99
C ALA A 277 14.05 -24.71 -66.76
N LYS A 278 15.38 -24.58 -66.89
CA LYS A 278 16.33 -24.75 -65.78
C LYS A 278 16.21 -23.62 -64.78
N ASP A 279 16.07 -22.38 -65.25
CA ASP A 279 15.87 -21.21 -64.38
C ASP A 279 14.58 -21.34 -63.57
N ARG A 280 13.47 -21.76 -64.20
CA ARG A 280 12.19 -22.01 -63.50
C ARG A 280 12.35 -23.07 -62.41
N ALA A 281 13.01 -24.19 -62.73
CA ALA A 281 13.24 -25.26 -61.76
C ALA A 281 14.12 -24.77 -60.59
N ALA A 282 15.17 -24.00 -60.88
CA ALA A 282 16.06 -23.43 -59.88
C ALA A 282 15.35 -22.41 -58.97
N ILE A 283 14.53 -21.52 -59.53
CA ILE A 283 13.73 -20.56 -58.76
C ILE A 283 12.75 -21.28 -57.85
N ALA A 284 12.03 -22.28 -58.36
CA ALA A 284 11.07 -23.04 -57.56
C ALA A 284 11.74 -23.81 -56.42
N ALA A 285 12.87 -24.47 -56.69
CA ALA A 285 13.65 -25.17 -55.66
C ALA A 285 14.22 -24.21 -54.61
N ALA A 286 14.71 -23.04 -55.03
CA ALA A 286 15.21 -22.02 -54.13
C ALA A 286 14.10 -21.48 -53.21
N LEU A 287 12.89 -21.26 -53.71
CA LEU A 287 11.73 -20.85 -52.90
C LEU A 287 11.31 -21.92 -51.89
N GLU A 288 11.33 -23.20 -52.28
CA GLU A 288 11.01 -24.32 -51.38
C GLU A 288 12.07 -24.53 -50.29
N SER A 289 13.32 -24.15 -50.57
CA SER A 289 14.42 -24.27 -49.62
C SER A 289 14.43 -23.20 -48.51
N VAL A 290 13.60 -22.15 -48.63
CA VAL A 290 13.61 -21.04 -47.67
C VAL A 290 12.98 -21.46 -46.36
N LYS A 291 13.70 -21.25 -45.26
CA LYS A 291 13.19 -21.49 -43.92
C LYS A 291 12.20 -20.39 -43.52
N LEU A 292 10.99 -20.78 -43.14
CA LEU A 292 9.96 -19.84 -42.69
C LEU A 292 10.39 -19.02 -41.46
N SER A 293 11.27 -19.56 -40.61
CA SER A 293 11.87 -18.83 -39.48
C SER A 293 12.65 -17.60 -39.93
N ASP A 294 13.42 -17.73 -41.00
CA ASP A 294 14.30 -16.68 -41.52
C ASP A 294 13.46 -15.60 -42.22
N ILE A 295 12.43 -16.03 -42.96
CA ILE A 295 11.42 -15.13 -43.53
C ILE A 295 10.71 -14.37 -42.42
N SER A 296 10.21 -15.03 -41.38
CA SER A 296 9.45 -14.38 -40.30
C SER A 296 10.25 -13.29 -39.58
N SER A 297 11.52 -13.55 -39.28
CA SER A 297 12.42 -12.56 -38.66
C SER A 297 12.62 -11.33 -39.56
N ASN A 298 12.96 -11.56 -40.84
CA ASN A 298 13.16 -10.49 -41.81
C ASN A 298 11.86 -9.73 -42.12
N LEU A 299 10.73 -10.44 -42.16
CA LEU A 299 9.41 -9.90 -42.45
C LEU A 299 8.95 -8.92 -41.38
N ASN A 300 9.20 -9.23 -40.10
CA ASN A 300 8.90 -8.30 -39.02
C ASN A 300 9.73 -7.02 -39.14
N ARG A 301 11.01 -7.12 -39.52
CA ARG A 301 11.89 -5.96 -39.73
C ARG A 301 11.48 -5.14 -40.94
N PHE A 302 11.26 -5.76 -42.10
CA PHE A 302 10.80 -5.06 -43.29
C PHE A 302 9.41 -4.45 -43.12
N SER A 303 8.48 -5.17 -42.49
CA SER A 303 7.14 -4.64 -42.20
C SER A 303 7.25 -3.37 -41.38
N ARG A 304 8.04 -3.39 -40.30
CA ARG A 304 8.27 -2.20 -39.46
C ARG A 304 8.99 -1.08 -40.20
N GLY A 305 10.03 -1.40 -40.99
CA GLY A 305 10.79 -0.42 -41.76
C GLY A 305 9.98 0.24 -42.89
N LEU A 306 9.04 -0.48 -43.47
CA LEU A 306 8.16 -0.01 -44.54
C LEU A 306 6.83 0.59 -44.03
N GLY A 307 6.52 0.44 -42.74
CA GLY A 307 5.34 1.04 -42.10
C GLY A 307 4.09 0.16 -42.04
N TYR A 308 4.23 -1.16 -42.12
CA TYR A 308 3.16 -2.13 -41.88
C TYR A 308 3.29 -2.75 -40.48
N ALA A 309 2.18 -2.78 -39.73
CA ALA A 309 2.11 -3.34 -38.37
C ALA A 309 1.01 -4.41 -38.21
N GLY A 310 0.45 -4.90 -39.33
CA GLY A 310 -0.59 -5.93 -39.32
C GLY A 310 -0.03 -7.36 -39.24
N LYS A 311 -0.92 -8.35 -39.29
CA LYS A 311 -0.57 -9.77 -39.24
C LYS A 311 -0.49 -10.39 -40.64
N PHE A 312 0.28 -11.46 -40.75
CA PHE A 312 0.30 -12.34 -41.91
C PHE A 312 -0.31 -13.70 -41.54
N THR A 313 -0.93 -14.37 -42.50
CA THR A 313 -1.43 -15.75 -42.36
C THR A 313 -0.96 -16.58 -43.56
N SER A 314 -0.93 -17.91 -43.43
CA SER A 314 -0.64 -18.84 -44.53
C SER A 314 0.58 -18.50 -45.41
N LEU A 315 1.66 -17.98 -44.81
CA LEU A 315 2.89 -17.62 -45.53
C LEU A 315 3.56 -18.83 -46.19
N ALA A 316 3.58 -19.98 -45.51
CA ALA A 316 4.11 -21.22 -46.07
C ALA A 316 3.36 -21.61 -47.35
N ASP A 317 2.02 -21.63 -47.28
CA ASP A 317 1.16 -21.91 -48.43
C ASP A 317 1.42 -20.94 -49.58
N TRP A 318 1.57 -19.64 -49.28
CA TRP A 318 1.84 -18.63 -50.30
C TRP A 318 3.16 -18.89 -51.03
N ILE A 319 4.23 -19.23 -50.30
CA ILE A 319 5.53 -19.59 -50.88
C ILE A 319 5.42 -20.86 -51.71
N THR A 320 4.68 -21.87 -51.22
CA THR A 320 4.41 -23.11 -51.96
C THR A 320 3.65 -22.85 -53.27
N GLU A 321 2.58 -22.05 -53.23
CA GLU A 321 1.84 -21.67 -54.43
C GLU A 321 2.69 -20.82 -55.39
N PHE A 322 3.62 -20.02 -54.87
CA PHE A 322 4.59 -19.32 -55.71
C PHE A 322 5.48 -20.32 -56.46
N GLY A 323 6.07 -21.29 -55.76
CA GLY A 323 6.89 -22.33 -56.37
C GLY A 323 6.14 -23.14 -57.44
N LYS A 324 4.86 -23.47 -57.19
CA LYS A 324 3.99 -24.13 -58.18
C LYS A 324 3.72 -23.24 -59.39
N ALA A 325 3.43 -21.96 -59.18
CA ALA A 325 3.16 -21.01 -60.26
C ALA A 325 4.38 -20.84 -61.18
N VAL A 326 5.60 -20.81 -60.62
CA VAL A 326 6.84 -20.77 -61.41
C VAL A 326 7.00 -22.01 -62.30
N ARG A 327 6.64 -23.20 -61.82
CA ARG A 327 6.77 -24.46 -62.60
C ARG A 327 5.68 -24.64 -63.65
N THR A 328 4.44 -24.31 -63.30
CA THR A 328 3.25 -24.59 -64.11
C THR A 328 2.80 -23.42 -64.97
N GLU A 329 3.37 -22.24 -64.73
CA GLU A 329 2.92 -20.94 -65.26
C GLU A 329 1.45 -20.61 -64.96
N ASN A 330 0.86 -21.29 -63.97
CA ASN A 330 -0.49 -20.98 -63.50
C ASN A 330 -0.40 -20.03 -62.30
N TRP A 331 -0.53 -18.73 -62.58
CA TRP A 331 -0.40 -17.66 -61.58
C TRP A 331 -1.68 -17.40 -60.79
N ARG A 332 -2.84 -17.85 -61.27
CA ARG A 332 -4.15 -17.56 -60.65
C ARG A 332 -4.23 -18.00 -59.17
N PRO A 333 -3.82 -19.22 -58.78
CA PRO A 333 -3.85 -19.65 -57.37
C PRO A 333 -3.02 -18.76 -56.45
N LEU A 334 -1.82 -18.35 -56.88
CA LEU A 334 -0.94 -17.45 -56.11
C LEU A 334 -1.59 -16.08 -55.92
N PHE A 335 -2.15 -15.49 -56.98
CA PHE A 335 -2.76 -14.16 -56.93
C PHE A 335 -3.97 -14.16 -55.99
N VAL A 336 -4.84 -15.17 -56.09
CA VAL A 336 -5.97 -15.36 -55.16
C VAL A 336 -5.49 -15.51 -53.72
N LYS A 337 -4.46 -16.32 -53.50
CA LYS A 337 -3.89 -16.51 -52.15
C LYS A 337 -3.39 -15.20 -51.56
N THR A 338 -2.77 -14.34 -52.39
CA THR A 338 -2.21 -13.05 -51.98
C THR A 338 -3.25 -12.14 -51.31
N GLU A 339 -4.50 -12.14 -51.77
CA GLU A 339 -5.59 -11.34 -51.16
C GLU A 339 -5.93 -11.76 -49.72
N THR A 340 -5.60 -13.00 -49.33
CA THR A 340 -6.02 -13.60 -48.05
C THR A 340 -4.94 -13.60 -46.98
N ILE A 341 -3.67 -13.43 -47.35
CA ILE A 341 -2.53 -13.65 -46.44
C ILE A 341 -2.14 -12.41 -45.61
N ILE A 342 -2.63 -11.22 -45.97
CA ILE A 342 -2.22 -9.95 -45.37
C ILE A 342 -3.43 -9.25 -44.76
N ALA A 343 -3.38 -8.96 -43.45
CA ALA A 343 -4.42 -8.16 -42.80
C ALA A 343 -4.55 -6.78 -43.44
N GLY A 344 -5.78 -6.40 -43.82
CA GLY A 344 -6.06 -5.12 -44.48
C GLY A 344 -5.65 -5.06 -45.97
N ASN A 345 -5.14 -6.16 -46.53
CA ASN A 345 -4.73 -6.29 -47.92
C ASN A 345 -3.73 -5.19 -48.36
N ALA A 346 -2.81 -4.80 -47.48
CA ALA A 346 -1.88 -3.71 -47.70
C ALA A 346 -0.73 -4.11 -48.65
N ALA A 347 -0.52 -3.35 -49.73
CA ALA A 347 0.56 -3.60 -50.69
C ALA A 347 1.95 -3.51 -50.03
N THR A 348 2.10 -2.62 -49.04
CA THR A 348 3.36 -2.47 -48.27
C THR A 348 3.78 -3.77 -47.58
N ALA A 349 2.81 -4.57 -47.10
CA ALA A 349 3.07 -5.86 -46.47
C ALA A 349 3.51 -6.92 -47.49
N LEU A 350 2.96 -6.88 -48.71
CA LEU A 350 3.39 -7.76 -49.79
C LEU A 350 4.84 -7.47 -50.20
N VAL A 351 5.22 -6.19 -50.30
CA VAL A 351 6.61 -5.80 -50.55
C VAL A 351 7.54 -6.29 -49.42
N ALA A 352 7.12 -6.14 -48.17
CA ALA A 352 7.88 -6.65 -47.03
C ALA A 352 8.09 -8.18 -47.10
N LEU A 353 7.06 -8.94 -47.51
CA LEU A 353 7.14 -10.39 -47.71
C LEU A 353 8.15 -10.75 -48.80
N VAL A 354 8.08 -10.07 -49.94
CA VAL A 354 8.97 -10.32 -51.08
C VAL A 354 10.41 -9.98 -50.74
N PHE A 355 10.67 -8.87 -50.04
CA PHE A 355 12.03 -8.54 -49.55
C PHE A 355 12.56 -9.59 -48.57
N SER A 356 11.69 -10.16 -47.73
CA SER A 356 12.06 -11.22 -46.80
C SER A 356 12.49 -12.50 -47.53
N ILE A 357 11.75 -12.86 -48.58
CA ILE A 357 12.07 -14.02 -49.43
C ILE A 357 13.39 -13.78 -50.18
N LEU A 358 13.58 -12.60 -50.77
CA LEU A 358 14.82 -12.23 -51.46
C LEU A 358 16.04 -12.23 -50.53
N THR A 359 15.85 -11.93 -49.25
CA THR A 359 16.92 -12.00 -48.24
C THR A 359 17.22 -13.45 -47.83
N GLY A 360 16.21 -14.32 -47.81
CA GLY A 360 16.34 -15.72 -47.39
C GLY A 360 16.63 -16.73 -48.51
N SER A 361 16.79 -16.29 -49.76
CA SER A 361 16.95 -17.18 -50.92
C SER A 361 18.04 -16.71 -51.88
N ALA A 362 18.64 -17.67 -52.61
CA ALA A 362 19.65 -17.40 -53.63
C ALA A 362 19.02 -17.46 -55.04
N LEU A 363 18.14 -16.51 -55.36
CA LEU A 363 17.34 -16.54 -56.59
C LEU A 363 18.04 -16.01 -57.85
N GLY A 364 19.19 -15.35 -57.70
CA GLY A 364 19.90 -14.70 -58.80
C GLY A 364 19.10 -13.56 -59.44
N ILE A 365 19.67 -12.94 -60.48
CA ILE A 365 19.07 -11.77 -61.14
C ILE A 365 17.74 -12.10 -61.84
N ILE A 366 17.62 -13.32 -62.39
CA ILE A 366 16.40 -13.79 -63.08
C ILE A 366 15.26 -14.01 -62.07
N GLY A 367 15.52 -14.70 -60.96
CA GLY A 367 14.51 -14.92 -59.93
C GLY A 367 14.11 -13.64 -59.21
N TYR A 368 15.05 -12.70 -59.01
CA TYR A 368 14.73 -11.34 -58.58
C TYR A 368 13.77 -10.64 -59.56
N GLY A 369 14.09 -10.62 -60.86
CA GLY A 369 13.25 -10.01 -61.89
C GLY A 369 11.84 -10.60 -61.93
N LEU A 370 11.71 -11.92 -61.84
CA LEU A 370 10.41 -12.61 -61.81
C LEU A 370 9.60 -12.24 -60.57
N LEU A 371 10.19 -12.29 -59.38
CA LEU A 371 9.50 -11.92 -58.13
C LEU A 371 9.01 -10.47 -58.17
N MET A 372 9.85 -9.56 -58.65
CA MET A 372 9.49 -8.14 -58.77
C MET A 372 8.40 -7.92 -59.83
N ALA A 373 8.40 -8.65 -60.94
CA ALA A 373 7.35 -8.56 -61.96
C ALA A 373 5.99 -9.07 -61.44
N VAL A 374 5.97 -10.24 -60.79
CA VAL A 374 4.74 -10.82 -60.19
C VAL A 374 4.18 -9.90 -59.11
N THR A 375 5.05 -9.41 -58.22
CA THR A 375 4.67 -8.49 -57.15
C THR A 375 4.20 -7.15 -57.71
N GLY A 376 4.88 -6.64 -58.75
CA GLY A 376 4.49 -5.43 -59.45
C GLY A 376 3.07 -5.52 -59.99
N ALA A 377 2.68 -6.66 -60.59
CA ALA A 377 1.35 -6.83 -61.16
C ALA A 377 0.23 -6.69 -60.12
N LEU A 378 0.52 -7.12 -58.89
CA LEU A 378 -0.36 -7.03 -57.72
C LEU A 378 -0.42 -5.63 -57.09
N ILE A 379 0.45 -4.70 -57.49
CA ILE A 379 0.55 -3.35 -56.91
C ILE A 379 0.22 -2.27 -57.94
N ASP A 380 0.93 -2.26 -59.08
CA ASP A 380 0.81 -1.26 -60.13
C ASP A 380 1.46 -1.75 -61.43
N GLU A 381 0.78 -1.58 -62.57
CA GLU A 381 1.28 -2.02 -63.87
C GLU A 381 2.63 -1.40 -64.26
N SER A 382 2.90 -0.15 -63.84
CA SER A 382 4.17 0.51 -64.13
C SER A 382 5.39 -0.23 -63.55
N LEU A 383 5.20 -0.94 -62.43
CA LEU A 383 6.25 -1.74 -61.81
C LEU A 383 6.58 -2.98 -62.64
N VAL A 384 5.59 -3.57 -63.32
CA VAL A 384 5.80 -4.73 -64.20
C VAL A 384 6.56 -4.33 -65.45
N GLU A 385 6.26 -3.17 -66.02
CA GLU A 385 6.98 -2.64 -67.17
C GLU A 385 8.47 -2.42 -66.83
N LYS A 386 8.75 -1.78 -65.69
CA LYS A 386 10.12 -1.55 -65.23
C LYS A 386 10.83 -2.83 -64.86
N ALA A 387 10.13 -3.77 -64.20
CA ALA A 387 10.63 -5.10 -63.96
C ALA A 387 10.97 -5.80 -65.27
N ASN A 388 10.11 -5.79 -66.30
CA ASN A 388 10.42 -6.41 -67.60
C ASN A 388 11.64 -5.77 -68.28
N LYS A 389 11.80 -4.44 -68.20
CA LYS A 389 12.94 -3.70 -68.78
C LYS A 389 14.27 -3.89 -68.02
N PHE A 390 14.22 -4.27 -66.74
CA PHE A 390 15.39 -4.36 -65.86
C PHE A 390 16.41 -5.45 -66.28
N TRP A 391 15.95 -6.61 -66.70
CA TRP A 391 16.73 -7.83 -66.98
C TRP A 391 16.81 -8.08 -68.50
N GLY A 392 16.76 -6.99 -69.28
CA GLY A 392 17.19 -7.00 -70.67
C GLY A 392 18.69 -7.31 -70.73
N ILE A 393 19.00 -8.61 -70.71
CA ILE A 393 20.22 -9.18 -71.31
C ILE A 393 20.28 -8.75 -72.77
#